data_AF-A0A7J5HMX9-F1
#
_entry.id   AF-A0A7J5HMX9-F1
#
_cell.length_a   1.000
_cell.length_b   1.000
_cell.length_c   1.000
_cell.angle_alpha   90.00
_cell.angle_beta   90.00
_cell.angle_gamma   90.00
#
_symmetry.space_group_name_H-M   'P 1'
#
loop_
_entity.id
_entity.type
_entity.pdbx_description
1 polymer ?
#
loop_
_entity_poly.entity_id
_entity_poly.type
_entity_poly.pdbx_seq_one_letter_code
_entity_poly.pdbx_strand_id
1 'polypeptide(L)'
;FFIRIAAHNKFFGNVPYQMIGFAYNSQQEFCAVLVQPYILAEREATEDEIAAYMQALGFEMDYYDEYHNSDYEVFDAVPNNVLYGIDGDLYFIDTQIRLRNRDN
;
A
#
# COMPACT_ATOMS: atom_id res chain seq x y z
N PHE A 1 3.53 -2.12 13.41
CA PHE A 1 2.74 -0.97 12.95
C PHE A 1 3.61 0.02 12.15
N PHE A 2 4.46 0.85 12.77
CA PHE A 2 5.23 1.91 12.08
C PHE A 2 6.10 1.47 10.91
N ILE A 3 6.70 0.27 10.97
CA ILE A 3 7.49 -0.29 9.86
C ILE A 3 6.64 -0.40 8.59
N ARG A 4 5.34 -0.70 8.70
CA ARG A 4 4.44 -0.79 7.55
C ARG A 4 4.21 0.57 6.90
N ILE A 5 4.09 1.63 7.70
CA ILE A 5 4.00 3.02 7.20
C ILE A 5 5.26 3.40 6.42
N ALA A 6 6.44 3.12 6.99
CA ALA A 6 7.70 3.41 6.32
C ALA A 6 7.88 2.60 5.03
N ALA A 7 7.47 1.33 5.03
CA ALA A 7 7.51 0.48 3.85
C ALA A 7 6.52 0.96 2.77
N HIS A 8 5.30 1.32 3.15
CA HIS A 8 4.30 1.90 2.22
C HIS A 8 4.87 3.14 1.56
N ASN A 9 5.36 4.10 2.33
CA ASN A 9 5.88 5.35 1.80
C ASN A 9 7.15 5.16 0.94
N LYS A 10 7.89 4.07 1.13
CA LYS A 10 9.05 3.73 0.31
C LYS A 10 8.65 3.28 -1.09
N PHE A 11 7.61 2.45 -1.21
CA PHE A 11 7.23 1.84 -2.49
C PHE A 11 6.06 2.58 -3.17
N PHE A 12 5.18 3.21 -2.41
CA PHE A 12 3.96 3.90 -2.85
C PHE A 12 4.00 5.38 -2.43
N GLY A 13 5.14 6.02 -2.66
CA GLY A 13 5.46 7.36 -2.16
C GLY A 13 4.65 8.51 -2.79
N ASN A 14 3.88 8.25 -3.84
CA ASN A 14 2.94 9.19 -4.45
C ASN A 14 1.62 9.32 -3.67
N VAL A 15 1.34 8.42 -2.72
CA VAL A 15 0.20 8.51 -1.77
C VAL A 15 0.65 8.12 -0.34
N PRO A 16 1.54 8.92 0.27
CA PRO A 16 2.18 8.55 1.52
C PRO A 16 1.21 8.66 2.70
N TYR A 17 1.35 7.74 3.64
CA TYR A 17 0.80 7.90 4.99
C TYR A 17 1.64 8.89 5.79
N GLN A 18 0.98 9.90 6.37
CA GLN A 18 1.56 10.78 7.37
C GLN A 18 0.89 10.55 8.72
N MET A 19 1.69 10.28 9.75
CA MET A 19 1.20 10.26 11.12
C MET A 19 1.03 11.69 11.64
N ILE A 20 -0.18 12.03 12.08
CA ILE A 20 -0.51 13.36 12.61
C ILE A 20 -0.65 13.38 14.14
N GLY A 21 -0.67 12.22 14.79
CA GLY A 21 -0.68 12.12 16.24
C GLY A 21 -1.37 10.85 16.71
N PHE A 22 -1.93 10.93 17.92
CA PHE A 22 -2.66 9.85 18.57
C PHE A 22 -3.99 10.38 19.11
N ALA A 23 -5.00 9.51 19.17
CA ALA A 23 -6.32 9.81 19.71
C ALA A 23 -6.93 8.55 20.35
N TYR A 24 -7.96 8.72 21.18
CA TYR A 24 -8.79 7.61 21.63
C TYR A 24 -9.97 7.43 20.69
N ASN A 25 -10.24 6.19 20.25
CA ASN A 25 -11.43 5.90 19.46
C ASN A 25 -12.71 5.90 20.34
N SER A 26 -13.87 5.63 19.74
CA SER A 26 -15.16 5.58 20.46
C SER A 26 -15.23 4.53 21.56
N GLN A 27 -14.33 3.53 21.54
CA GLN A 27 -14.21 2.47 22.55
C GLN A 27 -13.12 2.77 23.61
N GLN A 28 -12.57 3.99 23.65
CA GLN A 28 -11.47 4.41 24.54
C GLN A 28 -10.16 3.64 24.30
N GLU A 29 -9.94 3.14 23.08
CA GLU A 29 -8.67 2.51 22.69
C GLU A 29 -7.70 3.55 22.15
N PHE A 30 -6.43 3.48 22.54
CA PHE A 30 -5.38 4.38 22.07
C PHE A 30 -4.97 4.05 20.63
N CYS A 31 -5.18 4.98 19.71
CA CYS A 31 -4.98 4.80 18.28
C CYS A 31 -3.98 5.81 17.71
N ALA A 32 -3.19 5.36 16.73
CA ALA A 32 -2.45 6.27 15.85
C ALA A 32 -3.41 6.90 14.82
N VAL A 33 -3.25 8.19 14.55
CA VAL A 33 -4.02 8.90 13.53
C VAL A 33 -3.13 9.16 12.32
N LEU A 34 -3.57 8.68 11.16
CA LEU A 34 -2.88 8.81 9.89
C LEU A 34 -3.71 9.63 8.91
N VAL A 35 -3.04 10.31 7.97
CA VAL A 35 -3.66 10.98 6.83
C VAL A 35 -2.94 10.57 5.55
N GLN A 36 -3.68 10.49 4.44
CA GLN A 36 -3.17 10.36 3.07
C GLN A 36 -3.72 11.51 2.23
N PRO A 37 -3.04 11.90 1.14
CA PRO A 37 -3.60 12.85 0.20
C PRO A 37 -4.87 12.28 -0.45
N TYR A 38 -5.84 13.14 -0.73
CA TYR A 38 -7.01 12.78 -1.52
C TYR A 38 -6.62 12.63 -2.99
N ILE A 39 -6.98 11.50 -3.60
CA ILE A 39 -6.65 11.17 -4.98
C ILE A 39 -7.88 11.33 -5.88
N LEU A 40 -7.72 12.06 -6.99
CA LEU A 40 -8.73 12.12 -8.06
C LEU A 40 -8.49 10.96 -9.03
N ALA A 41 -9.30 9.92 -8.90
CA ALA A 41 -9.22 8.74 -9.74
C ALA A 41 -10.22 8.80 -10.91
N GLU A 42 -9.80 8.30 -12.06
CA GLU A 42 -10.71 8.05 -13.18
C GLU A 42 -11.46 6.72 -12.99
N ARG A 43 -10.74 5.70 -12.50
CA ARG A 43 -11.22 4.33 -12.29
C ARG A 43 -10.32 3.59 -11.30
N GLU A 44 -10.72 2.36 -10.97
CA GLU A 44 -9.85 1.35 -10.38
C GLU A 44 -8.78 0.90 -11.39
N ALA A 45 -7.60 0.52 -10.90
CA ALA A 45 -6.55 -0.08 -11.70
C ALA A 45 -6.96 -1.48 -12.16
N THR A 46 -6.44 -1.93 -13.30
CA THR A 46 -6.62 -3.33 -13.72
C THR A 46 -5.59 -4.23 -13.03
N GLU A 47 -5.88 -5.54 -13.03
CA GLU A 47 -4.96 -6.56 -12.51
C GLU A 47 -3.60 -6.51 -13.22
N ASP A 48 -3.62 -6.38 -14.56
CA ASP A 48 -2.42 -6.29 -15.38
C ASP A 48 -1.59 -5.02 -15.09
N GLU A 49 -2.25 -3.89 -14.82
CA GLU A 49 -1.58 -2.63 -14.45
C GLU A 49 -0.88 -2.76 -13.10
N ILE A 50 -1.56 -3.37 -12.11
CA ILE A 50 -0.99 -3.64 -10.79
C ILE A 50 0.21 -4.59 -10.92
N ALA A 51 0.05 -5.70 -11.63
CA ALA A 51 1.11 -6.69 -11.81
C ALA A 51 2.34 -6.09 -12.50
N ALA A 52 2.14 -5.30 -13.57
CA ALA A 52 3.23 -4.61 -14.27
C ALA A 52 3.94 -3.60 -13.36
N TYR A 53 3.19 -2.84 -12.55
CA TYR A 53 3.76 -1.90 -11.58
C TYR A 53 4.59 -2.61 -10.51
N MET A 54 4.04 -3.67 -9.91
CA MET A 54 4.73 -4.45 -8.88
C MET A 54 6.01 -5.10 -9.42
N GLN A 55 5.94 -5.65 -10.64
CA GLN A 55 7.12 -6.19 -11.33
C GLN A 55 8.21 -5.13 -11.55
N ALA A 56 7.83 -3.91 -11.94
CA ALA A 56 8.77 -2.80 -12.12
C ALA A 56 9.45 -2.38 -10.80
N LEU A 57 8.78 -2.57 -9.66
CA LEU A 57 9.35 -2.38 -8.32
C LEU A 57 10.22 -3.56 -7.83
N GLY A 58 10.39 -4.60 -8.65
CA GLY A 58 11.17 -5.79 -8.31
C GLY A 58 10.44 -6.76 -7.37
N PHE A 59 9.10 -6.72 -7.37
CA PHE A 59 8.29 -7.72 -6.71
C PHE A 59 7.89 -8.85 -7.68
N GLU A 60 7.80 -10.05 -7.15
CA GLU A 60 7.28 -11.25 -7.81
C GLU A 60 5.89 -11.57 -7.24
N MET A 61 4.99 -12.07 -8.08
CA MET A 61 3.63 -12.43 -7.68
C MET A 61 3.62 -13.83 -7.08
N ASP A 62 3.14 -13.97 -5.83
CA ASP A 62 2.92 -15.26 -5.18
C ASP A 62 1.52 -15.79 -5.44
N TYR A 63 0.54 -14.91 -5.30
CA TYR A 63 -0.88 -15.14 -5.53
C TYR A 63 -1.50 -13.88 -6.14
N TYR A 64 -2.75 -13.97 -6.56
CA TYR A 64 -3.41 -12.92 -7.34
C TYR A 64 -3.35 -11.51 -6.71
N ASP A 65 -3.38 -11.41 -5.38
CA ASP A 65 -3.34 -10.17 -4.60
C ASP A 65 -2.09 -10.04 -3.72
N GLU A 66 -1.14 -10.98 -3.83
CA GLU A 66 0.04 -11.08 -2.98
C GLU A 66 1.34 -11.07 -3.78
N TYR A 67 2.28 -10.24 -3.33
CA TYR A 67 3.56 -10.04 -3.99
C TYR A 67 4.69 -10.03 -2.96
N HIS A 68 5.88 -10.47 -3.35
CA HIS A 68 7.07 -10.39 -2.49
C HIS A 68 8.32 -9.93 -3.23
N ASN A 69 9.29 -9.43 -2.47
CA ASN A 69 10.68 -9.33 -2.92
C ASN A 69 11.62 -9.95 -1.86
N SER A 70 12.91 -9.62 -1.90
CA SER A 70 13.90 -10.14 -0.93
C SER A 70 13.61 -9.77 0.53
N ASP A 71 12.92 -8.66 0.76
CA ASP A 71 12.79 -8.03 2.07
C ASP A 71 11.34 -7.76 2.51
N TYR A 72 10.38 -7.75 1.57
CA TYR A 72 9.00 -7.34 1.83
C TYR A 72 7.99 -8.28 1.19
N GLU A 73 6.81 -8.31 1.80
CA GLU A 73 5.58 -8.89 1.25
C GLU A 73 4.51 -7.80 1.21
N VAL A 74 3.75 -7.77 0.12
CA VAL A 74 2.61 -6.88 -0.13
C VAL A 74 1.37 -7.74 -0.33
N PHE A 75 0.28 -7.37 0.34
CA PHE A 75 -1.02 -8.05 0.31
C PHE A 75 -2.11 -7.05 -0.10
N ASP A 76 -3.26 -7.57 -0.47
CA ASP A 76 -4.45 -6.81 -0.87
C ASP A 76 -4.19 -5.86 -2.06
N ALA A 77 -3.24 -6.22 -2.94
CA ALA A 77 -2.93 -5.48 -4.16
C ALA A 77 -3.94 -5.83 -5.27
N VAL A 78 -5.18 -5.35 -5.09
CA VAL A 78 -6.35 -5.62 -5.94
C VAL A 78 -6.95 -4.34 -6.52
N PRO A 79 -7.73 -4.39 -7.62
CA PRO A 79 -8.32 -3.23 -8.29
C PRO A 79 -9.01 -2.20 -7.36
N ASN A 80 -9.81 -2.64 -6.39
CA ASN A 80 -10.53 -1.74 -5.47
C ASN A 80 -9.62 -1.03 -4.46
N ASN A 81 -8.36 -1.46 -4.32
CA ASN A 81 -7.36 -0.88 -3.42
C ASN A 81 -6.27 -0.10 -4.16
N VAL A 82 -6.32 -0.07 -5.49
CA VAL A 82 -5.36 0.65 -6.33
C VAL A 82 -6.12 1.51 -7.33
N LEU A 83 -5.96 2.83 -7.22
CA LEU A 83 -6.66 3.79 -8.06
C LEU A 83 -5.81 4.14 -9.28
N TYR A 84 -6.44 4.25 -10.45
CA TYR A 84 -5.85 4.86 -11.64
C TYR A 84 -6.20 6.36 -11.65
N GLY A 85 -5.20 7.19 -11.43
CA GLY A 85 -5.34 8.64 -11.38
C GLY A 85 -5.67 9.26 -12.73
N ILE A 86 -6.31 10.43 -12.71
CA ILE A 86 -6.56 11.23 -13.93
C ILE A 86 -5.25 11.74 -14.60
N ASP A 87 -4.13 11.62 -13.90
CA ASP A 87 -2.77 11.93 -14.35
C ASP A 87 -2.04 10.72 -14.96
N GLY A 88 -2.66 9.52 -14.94
CA GLY A 88 -2.08 8.29 -15.47
C GLY A 88 -1.24 7.49 -14.47
N ASP A 89 -1.13 7.93 -13.22
CA ASP A 89 -0.38 7.21 -12.19
C ASP A 89 -1.27 6.23 -11.40
N LEU A 90 -0.64 5.19 -10.85
CA LEU A 90 -1.30 4.25 -9.93
C LEU A 90 -1.08 4.66 -8.47
N TYR A 91 -2.15 4.62 -7.69
CA TYR A 91 -2.17 5.01 -6.30
C TYR A 91 -2.64 3.85 -5.42
N PHE A 92 -1.70 3.26 -4.68
CA PHE A 92 -1.94 2.15 -3.77
C PHE A 92 -2.44 2.70 -2.42
N ILE A 93 -3.74 2.59 -2.13
CA ILE A 93 -4.37 3.29 -1.01
C ILE A 93 -4.64 2.41 0.23
N ASP A 94 -4.81 1.09 0.04
CA ASP A 94 -5.16 0.18 1.13
C ASP A 94 -4.39 -1.17 1.08
N THR A 95 -3.28 -1.20 0.35
CA THR A 95 -2.41 -2.38 0.29
C THR A 95 -1.61 -2.53 1.58
N GLN A 96 -1.51 -3.75 2.09
CA GLN A 96 -0.76 -4.04 3.31
C GLN A 96 0.66 -4.46 2.97
N ILE A 97 1.66 -3.79 3.54
CA ILE A 97 3.07 -4.15 3.35
C ILE A 97 3.76 -4.48 4.67
N ARG A 98 4.56 -5.54 4.69
CA ARG A 98 5.36 -5.95 5.86
C ARG A 98 6.74 -6.45 5.44
N LEU A 99 7.66 -6.51 6.41
CA LEU A 99 8.92 -7.22 6.21
C LEU A 99 8.62 -8.70 6.01
N ARG A 100 9.29 -9.31 5.03
CA ARG A 100 9.25 -10.74 4.81
C ARG A 100 9.97 -11.42 5.97
N ASN A 101 9.29 -12.35 6.65
CA ASN A 101 9.95 -13.19 7.62
C ASN A 101 10.86 -14.16 6.86
N ARG A 102 12.17 -14.02 7.06
CA ARG A 102 13.11 -15.06 6.68
C ARG A 102 13.08 -16.09 7.80
N ASP A 103 12.24 -17.11 7.65
CA ASP A 103 12.38 -18.29 8.49
C ASP A 103 13.77 -18.91 8.21
N ASN A 104 14.59 -19.03 9.26
CA ASN A 104 15.79 -19.85 9.26
C ASN A 104 15.41 -21.31 9.51
#